data_AF-M1VW48-F1
#
_entry.id   AF-M1VW48-F1
#
_cell.length_a   1.000
_cell.length_b   1.000
_cell.length_c   1.000
_cell.angle_alpha   90.00
_cell.angle_beta   90.00
_cell.angle_gamma   90.00
#
_symmetry.space_group_name_H-M   'P 1'
#
loop_
_entity.id
_entity.type
_entity.pdbx_description
1 polymer ?
#
loop_
_entity_poly.entity_id
_entity_poly.type
_entity_poly.pdbx_seq_one_letter_code
_entity_poly.pdbx_strand_id
1 'polypeptide(L)'
;MPVYVTMLASLPSSYSGLRRSVNQNLCEILQLHEELLSEVGRAIFQSNDEEVGQSWSSAAHAQPVLVKQQWVQGGQRAAHIDNPPVLCAGPQIVAEVSRVFEKKMSRFFIYEEYGAKYDMILQDIASVGQMLPGWECNQRGLEALSVLLHSSNVPDCHSRRASTLKDLLVKPMQRVCKYPLIFGELLKYTPALDCANAHMAVSSVLSRFREANFEINRVTNEPSMARLNP
;
A
#
# COMPACT_ATOMS: atom_id res chain seq x y z
N MET A 1 8.95 -9.81 2.81
CA MET A 1 9.74 -8.64 2.35
C MET A 1 11.23 -8.66 2.73
N PRO A 2 11.68 -9.08 3.95
CA PRO A 2 13.08 -8.87 4.35
C PRO A 2 14.11 -9.59 3.46
N VAL A 3 13.80 -10.80 2.97
CA VAL A 3 14.71 -11.61 2.15
C VAL A 3 15.18 -10.90 0.87
N TYR A 4 14.25 -10.26 0.14
CA TYR A 4 14.57 -9.58 -1.12
C TYR A 4 15.26 -8.22 -0.91
N VAL A 5 14.99 -7.54 0.22
CA VAL A 5 15.72 -6.33 0.62
C VAL A 5 17.18 -6.66 0.95
N THR A 6 17.42 -7.76 1.69
CA THR A 6 18.77 -8.25 1.96
C THR A 6 19.49 -8.67 0.68
N MET A 7 18.79 -9.31 -0.26
CA MET A 7 19.37 -9.63 -1.58
C MET A 7 19.77 -8.36 -2.34
N LEU A 8 18.89 -7.36 -2.43
CA LEU A 8 19.16 -6.08 -3.08
C LEU A 8 20.40 -5.39 -2.53
N ALA A 9 20.63 -5.48 -1.21
CA ALA A 9 21.80 -4.89 -0.56
C ALA A 9 23.11 -5.65 -0.84
N SER A 10 23.04 -6.95 -1.12
CA SER A 10 24.20 -7.84 -1.28
C SER A 10 24.66 -8.00 -2.73
N LEU A 11 23.89 -7.53 -3.72
CA LEU A 11 24.27 -7.62 -5.14
C LEU A 11 25.29 -6.52 -5.50
N PRO A 12 26.27 -6.83 -6.39
CA PRO A 12 27.14 -5.81 -6.94
C PRO A 12 26.30 -4.75 -7.69
N SER A 13 26.68 -3.48 -7.55
CA SER A 13 25.96 -2.36 -8.16
C SER A 13 26.90 -1.59 -9.07
N SER A 14 26.46 -1.34 -10.30
CA SER A 14 27.19 -0.55 -11.31
C SER A 14 27.18 0.94 -10.93
N TYR A 15 26.15 1.37 -10.20
CA TYR A 15 25.98 2.73 -9.72
C TYR A 15 26.34 2.83 -8.23
N SER A 16 27.22 3.78 -7.88
CA SER A 16 27.60 4.01 -6.49
C SER A 16 26.40 4.53 -5.68
N GLY A 17 26.13 3.92 -4.52
CA GLY A 17 25.08 4.38 -3.60
C GLY A 17 23.62 4.13 -4.03
N LEU A 18 23.34 3.74 -5.28
CA LEU A 18 21.98 3.51 -5.79
C LEU A 18 21.20 2.50 -4.94
N ARG A 19 21.76 1.32 -4.68
CA ARG A 19 21.12 0.27 -3.85
C ARG A 19 20.80 0.75 -2.44
N ARG A 20 21.72 1.47 -1.81
CA ARG A 20 21.53 2.04 -0.46
C ARG A 20 20.38 3.04 -0.46
N SER A 21 20.38 3.93 -1.44
CA SER A 21 19.38 4.98 -1.56
C SER A 21 17.98 4.41 -1.85
N VAL A 22 17.86 3.44 -2.77
CA VAL A 22 16.60 2.75 -3.05
C VAL A 22 16.11 1.96 -1.84
N ASN A 23 16.99 1.25 -1.13
CA ASN A 23 16.60 0.55 0.10
C ASN A 23 16.11 1.52 1.18
N GLN A 24 16.74 2.68 1.33
CA GLN A 24 16.28 3.72 2.24
C GLN A 24 14.87 4.19 1.87
N ASN A 25 14.62 4.50 0.59
CA ASN A 25 13.29 4.89 0.12
C ASN A 25 12.25 3.77 0.37
N LEU A 26 12.60 2.50 0.14
CA LEU A 26 11.70 1.37 0.41
C LEU A 26 11.39 1.22 1.91
N CYS A 27 12.37 1.39 2.79
CA CYS A 27 12.15 1.37 4.24
C CYS A 27 11.21 2.50 4.68
N GLU A 28 11.41 3.71 4.17
CA GLU A 28 10.54 4.85 4.48
C GLU A 28 9.11 4.67 3.95
N ILE A 29 8.96 4.09 2.74
CA ILE A 29 7.67 3.73 2.17
C ILE A 29 6.96 2.68 3.04
N LEU A 30 7.68 1.64 3.48
CA LEU A 30 7.13 0.61 4.36
C LEU A 30 6.67 1.21 5.70
N GLN A 31 7.52 2.02 6.33
CA GLN A 31 7.18 2.70 7.58
C GLN A 31 5.95 3.60 7.42
N LEU A 32 5.87 4.38 6.33
CA LEU A 32 4.70 5.20 6.02
C LEU A 32 3.43 4.35 5.94
N HIS A 33 3.47 3.19 5.28
CA HIS A 33 2.30 2.30 5.17
C HIS A 33 1.94 1.59 6.46
N GLU A 34 2.91 1.23 7.30
CA GLU A 34 2.65 0.65 8.62
C GLU A 34 1.94 1.66 9.53
N GLU A 35 2.41 2.92 9.52
CA GLU A 35 1.75 4.00 10.23
C GLU A 35 0.34 4.29 9.69
N LEU A 36 0.18 4.34 8.36
CA LEU A 36 -1.14 4.50 7.74
C LEU A 36 -2.09 3.36 8.11
N LEU A 37 -1.63 2.12 8.07
CA LEU A 37 -2.46 0.96 8.45
C LEU A 37 -2.90 1.04 9.92
N SER A 38 -1.99 1.44 10.81
CA SER A 38 -2.29 1.61 12.23
C SER A 38 -3.29 2.75 12.47
N GLU A 39 -3.07 3.92 11.85
CA GLU A 39 -3.96 5.08 12.02
C GLU A 39 -5.34 4.86 11.37
N VAL A 40 -5.41 4.26 10.18
CA VAL A 40 -6.68 3.89 9.54
C VAL A 40 -7.42 2.83 10.35
N GLY A 41 -6.71 1.82 10.86
CA GLY A 41 -7.30 0.82 11.76
C GLY A 41 -7.93 1.50 12.98
N ARG A 42 -7.18 2.38 13.66
CA ARG A 42 -7.69 3.15 14.80
C ARG A 42 -8.92 3.99 14.45
N ALA A 43 -8.93 4.69 13.32
CA ALA A 43 -10.06 5.49 12.87
C ALA A 43 -11.34 4.66 12.70
N ILE A 44 -11.21 3.44 12.18
CA ILE A 44 -12.33 2.51 11.96
C ILE A 44 -12.81 1.90 13.28
N PHE A 45 -11.91 1.56 14.21
CA PHE A 45 -12.30 0.96 15.49
C PHE A 45 -12.88 1.98 16.48
N GLN A 46 -12.31 3.18 16.58
CA GLN A 46 -12.75 4.22 17.52
C GLN A 46 -14.15 4.76 17.20
N SER A 47 -14.50 4.82 15.91
CA SER A 47 -15.83 5.31 15.48
C SER A 47 -16.95 4.30 15.74
N ASN A 48 -16.65 2.99 15.72
CA ASN A 48 -17.62 1.96 16.10
C ASN A 48 -17.94 1.98 17.61
N ASP A 49 -17.01 2.42 18.47
CA ASP A 49 -17.25 2.55 19.90
C ASP A 49 -18.14 3.78 20.23
N GLU A 50 -18.04 4.87 19.45
CA GLU A 50 -18.87 6.06 19.65
C GLU A 50 -20.33 5.87 19.18
N GLU A 51 -20.58 5.09 18.11
CA GLU A 51 -21.95 4.79 17.67
C GLU A 51 -22.69 3.81 18.61
N VAL A 52 -21.96 2.94 19.32
CA VAL A 52 -22.56 2.05 20.35
C VAL A 52 -22.89 2.82 21.65
N GLY A 53 -22.25 3.96 21.89
CA GLY A 53 -22.42 4.77 23.11
C GLY A 53 -23.75 5.53 23.22
N GLN A 54 -24.54 5.64 22.14
CA GLN A 54 -25.76 6.47 22.13
C GLN A 54 -27.08 5.69 22.09
N SER A 55 -27.06 4.36 22.03
CA SER A 55 -28.33 3.60 21.98
C SER A 55 -28.68 2.76 23.20
N TRP A 56 -27.77 2.33 24.09
CA TRP A 56 -28.14 1.38 25.16
C TRP A 56 -27.85 1.90 26.57
N SER A 57 -28.74 2.77 27.06
CA SER A 57 -29.07 2.81 28.49
C SER A 57 -30.16 1.77 28.81
N SER A 58 -29.95 0.50 28.44
CA SER A 58 -30.59 -0.65 29.10
C SER A 58 -30.15 -1.95 28.42
N ALA A 59 -29.22 -2.67 29.04
CA ALA A 59 -29.16 -4.14 29.11
C ALA A 59 -27.75 -4.55 29.53
N ALA A 60 -27.68 -5.08 30.73
CA ALA A 60 -26.48 -5.64 31.31
C ALA A 60 -26.04 -6.92 30.54
N HIS A 61 -24.72 -7.07 30.39
CA HIS A 61 -24.00 -8.32 30.15
C HIS A 61 -23.99 -8.87 28.71
N ALA A 62 -22.98 -8.47 27.93
CA ALA A 62 -22.40 -9.34 26.89
C ALA A 62 -20.91 -8.99 26.67
N GLN A 63 -20.07 -10.02 26.65
CA GLN A 63 -18.61 -9.95 26.50
C GLN A 63 -18.17 -9.52 25.09
N PRO A 64 -16.94 -9.00 24.91
CA PRO A 64 -16.48 -8.51 23.62
C PRO A 64 -16.05 -9.67 22.71
N VAL A 65 -16.81 -9.90 21.65
CA VAL A 65 -16.44 -10.84 20.58
C VAL A 65 -15.46 -10.14 19.63
N LEU A 66 -14.21 -10.59 19.67
CA LEU A 66 -13.13 -10.16 18.78
C LEU A 66 -13.41 -10.65 17.34
N VAL A 67 -14.12 -9.86 16.54
CA VAL A 67 -14.38 -10.20 15.13
C VAL A 67 -13.20 -9.75 14.26
N LYS A 68 -12.35 -10.72 13.92
CA LYS A 68 -11.30 -10.59 12.92
C LYS A 68 -11.95 -10.63 11.53
N GLN A 69 -12.32 -9.48 10.94
CA GLN A 69 -12.86 -9.45 9.57
C GLN A 69 -11.78 -9.26 8.51
N GLN A 70 -11.85 -10.19 7.57
CA GLN A 70 -11.00 -10.44 6.43
C GLN A 70 -11.54 -9.65 5.22
N TRP A 71 -10.73 -8.77 4.63
CA TRP A 71 -11.10 -8.04 3.43
C TRP A 71 -10.95 -8.95 2.19
N VAL A 72 -12.08 -9.31 1.57
CA VAL A 72 -12.12 -10.09 0.31
C VAL A 72 -12.42 -9.16 -0.85
N GLN A 73 -11.50 -9.04 -1.82
CA GLN A 73 -11.78 -8.44 -3.13
C GLN A 73 -12.05 -9.53 -4.17
N GLY A 74 -13.32 -9.67 -4.55
CA GLY A 74 -13.84 -9.87 -5.91
C GLY A 74 -13.27 -10.99 -6.80
N GLY A 75 -14.00 -12.10 -6.88
CA GLY A 75 -14.00 -13.07 -7.98
C GLY A 75 -15.21 -13.99 -7.86
N GLN A 76 -16.15 -13.87 -8.79
CA GLN A 76 -17.52 -14.41 -8.74
C GLN A 76 -17.66 -15.90 -8.34
N ARG A 77 -18.55 -16.16 -7.38
CA ARG A 77 -19.63 -17.15 -7.51
C ARG A 77 -20.69 -16.90 -6.43
N ALA A 78 -21.90 -16.61 -6.88
CA ALA A 78 -23.08 -16.49 -6.03
C ALA A 78 -23.36 -17.86 -5.37
N ALA A 79 -23.20 -17.92 -4.06
CA ALA A 79 -23.87 -18.88 -3.21
C ALA A 79 -24.51 -18.08 -2.07
N HIS A 80 -25.82 -18.25 -1.97
CA HIS A 80 -26.73 -17.62 -1.03
C HIS A 80 -26.17 -17.68 0.41
N ILE A 81 -25.68 -16.55 0.92
CA ILE A 81 -25.46 -16.33 2.35
C ILE A 81 -26.35 -15.16 2.71
N ASP A 82 -27.40 -15.47 3.47
CA ASP A 82 -28.31 -14.50 4.06
C ASP A 82 -27.50 -13.44 4.82
N ASN A 83 -27.64 -12.19 4.36
CA ASN A 83 -27.16 -10.94 4.96
C ASN A 83 -25.91 -11.04 5.85
N PRO A 84 -24.68 -10.77 5.33
CA PRO A 84 -23.66 -10.22 6.21
C PRO A 84 -24.22 -8.92 6.82
N PRO A 85 -24.00 -8.63 8.11
CA PRO A 85 -24.33 -7.31 8.64
C PRO A 85 -23.54 -6.32 7.80
N VAL A 86 -24.26 -5.55 6.99
CA VAL A 86 -23.69 -4.44 6.26
C VAL A 86 -23.15 -3.52 7.36
N LEU A 87 -21.84 -3.59 7.60
CA LEU A 87 -21.12 -2.54 8.32
C LEU A 87 -21.24 -1.31 7.43
N CYS A 88 -22.36 -0.59 7.56
CA CYS A 88 -22.51 0.73 7.03
C CYS A 88 -21.48 1.58 7.77
N ALA A 89 -20.31 1.78 7.17
CA ALA A 89 -19.37 2.74 7.71
C ALA A 89 -20.04 4.11 7.65
N GLY A 90 -20.33 4.70 8.81
CA GLY A 90 -20.91 6.04 8.89
C GLY A 90 -20.05 7.04 8.09
N PRO A 91 -20.65 8.09 7.52
CA PRO A 91 -19.91 9.11 6.76
C PRO A 91 -18.77 9.75 7.57
N GLN A 92 -18.87 9.71 8.91
CA GLN A 92 -17.81 10.19 9.80
C GLN A 92 -16.55 9.32 9.78
N ILE A 93 -16.68 8.01 9.60
CA ILE A 93 -15.52 7.11 9.45
C ILE A 93 -14.75 7.48 8.18
N VAL A 94 -15.48 7.74 7.11
CA VAL A 94 -14.92 8.17 5.82
C VAL A 94 -14.18 9.50 5.95
N ALA A 95 -14.75 10.47 6.67
CA ALA A 95 -14.10 11.75 6.95
C ALA A 95 -12.81 11.57 7.76
N GLU A 96 -12.84 10.74 8.81
CA GLU A 96 -11.69 10.50 9.68
C GLU A 96 -10.56 9.74 8.95
N VAL A 97 -10.90 8.70 8.16
CA VAL A 97 -9.94 8.01 7.30
C VAL A 97 -9.30 9.00 6.32
N SER A 98 -10.11 9.86 5.68
CA SER A 98 -9.60 10.89 4.77
C SER A 98 -8.62 11.83 5.47
N ARG A 99 -8.92 12.24 6.71
CA ARG A 99 -8.04 13.08 7.53
C ARG A 99 -6.70 12.42 7.85
N VAL A 100 -6.68 11.11 8.12
CA VAL A 100 -5.43 10.34 8.32
C VAL A 100 -4.54 10.42 7.09
N PHE A 101 -5.10 10.20 5.90
CA PHE A 101 -4.35 10.30 4.64
C PHE A 101 -3.88 11.72 4.37
N GLU A 102 -4.72 12.71 4.64
CA GLU A 102 -4.36 14.12 4.45
C GLU A 102 -3.15 14.52 5.31
N LYS A 103 -3.12 14.10 6.58
CA LYS A 103 -2.01 14.36 7.50
C LYS A 103 -0.68 13.76 7.03
N LYS A 104 -0.73 12.64 6.33
CA LYS A 104 0.47 11.93 5.83
C LYS A 104 0.87 12.33 4.41
N MET A 105 0.13 13.23 3.76
CA MET A 105 0.30 13.54 2.34
C MET A 105 1.72 14.01 1.99
N SER A 106 2.34 14.84 2.83
CA SER A 106 3.71 15.33 2.60
C SER A 106 4.75 14.22 2.55
N ARG A 107 4.53 13.10 3.25
CA ARG A 107 5.44 11.95 3.25
C ARG A 107 5.39 11.14 1.96
N PHE A 108 4.38 11.33 1.11
CA PHE A 108 4.33 10.67 -0.20
C PHE A 108 5.36 11.23 -1.19
N PHE A 109 6.06 12.32 -0.86
CA PHE A 109 7.18 12.81 -1.67
C PHE A 109 8.30 11.76 -1.85
N ILE A 110 8.45 10.82 -0.92
CA ILE A 110 9.40 9.70 -1.04
C ILE A 110 9.19 8.85 -2.30
N TYR A 111 7.98 8.82 -2.86
CA TYR A 111 7.68 8.08 -4.09
C TYR A 111 8.24 8.76 -5.34
N GLU A 112 8.39 10.08 -5.31
CA GLU A 112 9.01 10.84 -6.40
C GLU A 112 10.49 10.48 -6.51
N GLU A 113 11.19 10.50 -5.37
CA GLU A 113 12.60 10.11 -5.29
C GLU A 113 12.82 8.63 -5.66
N TYR A 114 11.94 7.75 -5.21
CA TYR A 114 11.95 6.34 -5.60
C TYR A 114 11.68 6.16 -7.09
N GLY A 115 10.67 6.85 -7.64
CA GLY A 115 10.27 6.79 -9.04
C GLY A 115 11.37 7.27 -9.98
N ALA A 116 12.10 8.32 -9.62
CA ALA A 116 13.26 8.83 -10.37
C ALA A 116 14.39 7.79 -10.50
N LYS A 117 14.55 6.91 -9.51
CA LYS A 117 15.61 5.88 -9.47
C LYS A 117 15.16 4.52 -9.98
N TYR A 118 13.85 4.35 -10.23
CA TYR A 118 13.25 3.06 -10.55
C TYR A 118 13.84 2.42 -11.81
N ASP A 119 14.04 3.21 -12.86
CA ASP A 119 14.62 2.69 -14.11
C ASP A 119 16.09 2.34 -13.96
N MET A 120 16.86 3.15 -13.21
CA MET A 120 18.28 2.88 -12.95
C MET A 120 18.46 1.58 -12.17
N ILE A 121 17.62 1.33 -11.15
CA ILE A 121 17.70 0.09 -10.37
C ILE A 121 17.29 -1.12 -11.22
N LEU A 122 16.33 -0.95 -12.14
CA LEU A 122 15.90 -2.02 -13.02
C LEU A 122 16.99 -2.40 -14.03
N GLN A 123 17.66 -1.40 -14.62
CA GLN A 123 18.82 -1.60 -15.48
C GLN A 123 19.97 -2.27 -14.73
N ASP A 124 20.27 -1.82 -13.51
CA ASP A 124 21.34 -2.42 -12.70
C ASP A 124 21.04 -3.89 -12.37
N ILE A 125 19.80 -4.26 -12.04
CA ILE A 125 19.40 -5.65 -11.84
C ILE A 125 19.55 -6.48 -13.11
N ALA A 126 19.19 -5.92 -14.27
CA ALA A 126 19.34 -6.62 -15.55
C ALA A 126 20.83 -6.90 -15.86
N SER A 127 21.71 -5.92 -15.64
CA SER A 127 23.16 -6.08 -15.81
C SER A 127 23.73 -7.14 -14.88
N VAL A 128 23.34 -7.12 -13.60
CA VAL A 128 23.75 -8.12 -12.61
C VAL A 128 23.28 -9.52 -13.00
N GLY A 129 22.05 -9.65 -13.52
CA GLY A 129 21.52 -10.92 -14.00
C GLY A 129 22.27 -11.50 -15.20
N GLN A 130 22.86 -10.65 -16.04
CA GLN A 130 23.73 -11.09 -17.14
C GLN A 130 25.14 -11.47 -16.67
N MET A 131 25.66 -10.80 -15.62
CA MET A 131 26.99 -11.05 -15.09
C MET A 131 27.07 -12.28 -14.18
N LEU A 132 26.02 -12.58 -13.40
CA LEU A 132 26.03 -13.69 -12.46
C LEU A 132 25.48 -14.98 -13.11
N PRO A 133 26.31 -16.03 -13.28
CA PRO A 133 25.81 -17.33 -13.71
C PRO A 133 24.84 -17.90 -12.68
N GLY A 134 23.68 -18.40 -13.13
CA GLY A 134 22.67 -18.99 -12.24
C GLY A 134 21.73 -17.99 -11.56
N TRP A 135 21.68 -16.73 -12.01
CA TRP A 135 20.72 -15.72 -11.52
C TRP A 135 19.28 -16.24 -11.39
N GLU A 136 18.76 -16.90 -12.42
CA GLU A 136 17.41 -17.49 -12.42
C GLU A 136 17.22 -18.63 -11.40
N CYS A 137 18.28 -19.36 -11.07
CA CYS A 137 18.25 -20.38 -10.03
C CYS A 137 18.25 -19.74 -8.64
N ASN A 138 19.07 -18.71 -8.44
CA ASN A 138 19.13 -17.94 -7.20
C ASN A 138 17.79 -17.26 -6.91
N GLN A 139 17.16 -16.67 -7.93
CA GLN A 139 15.86 -16.03 -7.79
C GLN A 139 14.77 -17.03 -7.39
N ARG A 140 14.72 -18.20 -8.03
CA ARG A 140 13.80 -19.29 -7.66
C ARG A 140 14.08 -19.87 -6.26
N GLY A 141 15.35 -19.99 -5.88
CA GLY A 141 15.73 -20.42 -4.54
C GLY A 141 15.25 -19.44 -3.47
N LEU A 142 15.39 -18.13 -3.72
CA LEU A 142 14.88 -17.09 -2.81
C LEU A 142 13.36 -17.04 -2.77
N GLU A 143 12.68 -17.30 -3.89
CA GLU A 143 11.23 -17.45 -3.92
C GLU A 143 10.78 -18.61 -3.03
N ALA A 144 11.40 -19.79 -3.17
CA ALA A 144 11.12 -20.94 -2.33
C ALA A 144 11.36 -20.64 -0.84
N LEU A 145 12.49 -19.99 -0.51
CA LEU A 145 12.79 -19.58 0.87
C LEU A 145 11.77 -18.58 1.42
N SER A 146 11.33 -17.62 0.60
CA SER A 146 10.27 -16.70 0.96
C SER A 146 8.98 -17.46 1.26
N VAL A 147 8.56 -18.41 0.42
CA VAL A 147 7.36 -19.23 0.68
C VAL A 147 7.49 -19.99 2.00
N LEU A 148 8.65 -20.59 2.29
CA LEU A 148 8.88 -21.33 3.53
C LEU A 148 8.82 -20.43 4.78
N LEU A 149 9.48 -19.28 4.76
CA LEU A 149 9.47 -18.34 5.90
C LEU A 149 8.07 -17.79 6.20
N HIS A 150 7.22 -17.63 5.18
CA HIS A 150 5.85 -17.15 5.36
C HIS A 150 4.84 -18.30 5.59
N SER A 151 5.24 -19.57 5.43
CA SER A 151 4.36 -20.74 5.62
C SER A 151 3.98 -21.02 7.08
N SER A 152 4.65 -20.39 8.06
CA SER A 152 4.38 -20.59 9.49
C SER A 152 3.15 -19.82 10.01
N ASN A 153 2.53 -18.93 9.22
CA ASN A 153 1.43 -18.09 9.67
C ASN A 153 0.22 -18.21 8.71
N VAL A 154 -0.69 -19.15 9.01
CA VAL A 154 -2.08 -19.28 8.50
C VAL A 154 -2.20 -19.52 6.97
N PRO A 155 -3.03 -20.49 6.51
CA PRO A 155 -3.17 -20.78 5.07
C PRO A 155 -4.04 -19.70 4.40
N ASP A 156 -3.44 -18.59 4.00
CA ASP A 156 -4.14 -17.56 3.21
C ASP A 156 -3.72 -17.59 1.74
N CYS A 157 -4.68 -17.94 0.89
CA CYS A 157 -4.53 -18.42 -0.47
C CYS A 157 -4.41 -17.28 -1.51
N HIS A 158 -3.84 -16.11 -1.19
CA HIS A 158 -3.72 -15.02 -2.19
C HIS A 158 -2.42 -14.18 -2.13
N SER A 159 -1.47 -14.50 -1.24
CA SER A 159 -0.26 -13.70 -0.99
C SER A 159 0.91 -13.91 -2.00
N ARG A 160 0.88 -14.98 -2.79
CA ARG A 160 2.09 -15.57 -3.41
C ARG A 160 2.35 -15.18 -4.88
N ARG A 161 2.18 -13.90 -5.26
CA ARG A 161 2.25 -13.50 -6.69
C ARG A 161 3.42 -12.58 -7.06
N ALA A 162 4.47 -12.52 -6.26
CA ALA A 162 5.70 -11.86 -6.67
C ALA A 162 6.83 -12.89 -6.67
N SER A 163 7.18 -13.34 -7.86
CA SER A 163 8.19 -14.38 -8.09
C SER A 163 9.57 -13.79 -8.35
N THR A 164 9.63 -12.53 -8.79
CA THR A 164 10.90 -11.87 -9.15
C THR A 164 11.13 -10.60 -8.35
N LEU A 165 12.41 -10.23 -8.22
CA LEU A 165 12.81 -8.97 -7.60
C LEU A 165 12.20 -7.75 -8.32
N LYS A 166 12.10 -7.82 -9.65
CA LYS A 166 11.44 -6.81 -10.48
C LYS A 166 9.95 -6.65 -10.13
N ASP A 167 9.24 -7.77 -9.93
CA ASP A 167 7.82 -7.76 -9.57
C ASP A 167 7.57 -7.19 -8.18
N LEU A 168 8.58 -7.22 -7.30
CA LEU A 168 8.50 -6.59 -5.98
C LEU A 168 8.75 -5.08 -6.08
N LEU A 169 9.75 -4.66 -6.86
CA LEU A 169 10.10 -3.25 -7.03
C LEU A 169 9.00 -2.45 -7.73
N VAL A 170 8.15 -3.06 -8.55
CA VAL A 170 7.03 -2.33 -9.16
C VAL A 170 5.88 -2.07 -8.16
N LYS A 171 5.81 -2.79 -7.03
CA LYS A 171 4.67 -2.70 -6.09
C LYS A 171 4.49 -1.32 -5.45
N PRO A 172 5.53 -0.60 -4.99
CA PRO A 172 5.37 0.76 -4.47
C PRO A 172 4.73 1.70 -5.51
N MET A 173 5.16 1.62 -6.77
CA MET A 173 4.58 2.42 -7.86
C MET A 173 3.10 2.04 -8.10
N GLN A 174 2.79 0.74 -8.13
CA GLN A 174 1.41 0.28 -8.24
C GLN A 174 0.55 0.71 -7.04
N ARG A 175 1.14 0.78 -5.84
CA ARG A 175 0.43 1.13 -4.60
C ARG A 175 -0.02 2.58 -4.61
N VAL A 176 0.86 3.51 -4.99
CA VAL A 176 0.51 4.94 -5.02
C VAL A 176 -0.57 5.25 -6.07
N CYS A 177 -0.56 4.53 -7.20
CA CYS A 177 -1.61 4.62 -8.22
C CYS A 177 -2.97 4.06 -7.80
N LYS A 178 -3.02 3.20 -6.76
CA LYS A 178 -4.29 2.62 -6.27
C LYS A 178 -5.09 3.59 -5.39
N TYR A 179 -4.45 4.53 -4.71
CA TYR A 179 -5.16 5.46 -3.81
C TYR A 179 -6.22 6.30 -4.54
N PRO A 180 -5.94 6.95 -5.69
CA PRO A 180 -6.98 7.68 -6.42
C PRO A 180 -8.15 6.79 -6.85
N LEU A 181 -7.91 5.50 -7.14
CA LEU A 181 -8.97 4.57 -7.51
C LEU A 181 -9.88 4.29 -6.31
N ILE A 182 -9.29 4.01 -5.15
CA ILE A 182 -10.02 3.75 -3.91
C ILE A 182 -10.83 4.98 -3.49
N PHE A 183 -10.22 6.17 -3.47
CA PHE A 183 -10.92 7.40 -3.11
C PHE A 183 -11.95 7.81 -4.18
N GLY A 184 -11.71 7.50 -5.45
CA GLY A 184 -12.68 7.69 -6.52
C GLY A 184 -13.91 6.81 -6.36
N GLU A 185 -13.75 5.55 -5.98
CA GLU A 185 -14.87 4.68 -5.63
C GLU A 185 -15.57 5.15 -4.36
N LEU A 186 -14.81 5.52 -3.32
CA LEU A 186 -15.37 6.01 -2.06
C LEU A 186 -16.24 7.25 -2.25
N LEU A 187 -15.81 8.17 -3.11
CA LEU A 187 -16.57 9.38 -3.44
C LEU A 187 -17.93 9.07 -4.08
N LYS A 188 -18.05 7.99 -4.86
CA LYS A 188 -19.34 7.56 -5.45
C LYS A 188 -20.34 7.13 -4.39
N TYR A 189 -19.86 6.56 -3.28
CA TYR A 189 -20.68 6.10 -2.16
C TYR A 189 -20.82 7.14 -1.04
N THR A 190 -20.27 8.35 -1.21
CA THR A 190 -20.41 9.45 -0.24
C THR A 190 -20.89 10.71 -0.98
N PRO A 191 -22.16 10.75 -1.42
CA PRO A 191 -22.72 11.92 -2.08
C PRO A 191 -22.82 13.09 -1.09
N ALA A 192 -22.69 14.32 -1.61
CA ALA A 192 -22.73 15.53 -0.79
C ALA A 192 -24.06 15.74 -0.04
N LEU A 193 -25.12 15.10 -0.52
CA LEU A 193 -26.47 15.12 0.09
C LEU A 193 -26.49 14.43 1.47
N ASP A 194 -25.68 13.39 1.66
CA ASP A 194 -25.68 12.59 2.89
C ASP A 194 -24.79 13.21 3.97
N CYS A 195 -23.59 13.67 3.58
CA CYS A 195 -22.68 14.40 4.46
C CYS A 195 -21.69 15.25 3.65
N ALA A 196 -21.91 16.57 3.63
CA ALA A 196 -21.03 17.51 2.93
C ALA A 196 -19.58 17.48 3.45
N ASN A 197 -19.40 17.28 4.77
CA ASN A 197 -18.07 17.21 5.38
C ASN A 197 -17.26 16.00 4.88
N ALA A 198 -17.86 14.81 4.90
CA ALA A 198 -17.21 13.58 4.43
C ALA A 198 -16.91 13.65 2.93
N HIS A 199 -17.85 14.17 2.13
CA HIS A 199 -17.64 14.37 0.69
C HIS A 199 -16.46 15.29 0.40
N MET A 200 -16.36 16.43 1.08
CA MET A 200 -15.26 17.39 0.92
C MET A 200 -13.92 16.80 1.34
N ALA A 201 -13.88 16.05 2.45
CA ALA A 201 -12.66 15.40 2.92
C ALA A 201 -12.12 14.38 1.91
N VAL A 202 -12.99 13.51 1.38
CA VAL A 202 -12.63 12.52 0.35
C VAL A 202 -12.18 13.20 -0.94
N SER A 203 -12.92 14.22 -1.40
CA SER A 203 -12.62 14.96 -2.63
C SER A 203 -11.26 15.67 -2.56
N SER A 204 -10.95 16.30 -1.42
CA SER A 204 -9.66 16.94 -1.16
C SER A 204 -8.49 15.94 -1.26
N VAL A 205 -8.61 14.82 -0.56
CA VAL A 205 -7.58 13.75 -0.57
C VAL A 205 -7.41 13.15 -1.96
N LEU A 206 -8.52 12.90 -2.67
CA LEU A 206 -8.48 12.41 -4.05
C LEU A 206 -7.72 13.37 -4.97
N SER A 207 -7.97 14.68 -4.85
CA SER A 207 -7.27 15.70 -5.64
C SER A 207 -5.77 15.67 -5.37
N ARG A 208 -5.35 15.62 -4.10
CA ARG A 208 -3.92 15.56 -3.75
C ARG A 208 -3.25 14.28 -4.23
N PHE A 209 -3.92 13.13 -4.19
CA PHE A 209 -3.36 11.90 -4.73
C PHE A 209 -3.24 11.90 -6.25
N ARG A 210 -4.14 12.59 -6.97
CA ARG A 210 -4.00 12.78 -8.42
C ARG A 210 -2.81 13.66 -8.76
N GLU A 211 -2.62 14.76 -8.02
CA GLU A 211 -1.47 15.63 -8.15
C GLU A 211 -0.16 14.89 -7.85
N ALA A 212 -0.07 14.20 -6.71
CA ALA A 212 1.12 13.42 -6.37
C ALA A 212 1.46 12.35 -7.43
N ASN A 213 0.46 11.63 -7.96
CA ASN A 213 0.69 10.68 -9.04
C ASN A 213 1.10 11.35 -10.35
N PHE A 214 0.57 12.53 -10.65
CA PHE A 214 1.00 13.31 -11.81
C PHE A 214 2.49 13.69 -11.69
N GLU A 215 2.92 14.18 -10.52
CA GLU A 215 4.31 14.54 -10.26
C GLU A 215 5.25 13.32 -10.34
N ILE A 216 4.89 12.20 -9.70
CA ILE A 216 5.66 10.95 -9.77
C ILE A 216 5.79 10.48 -11.23
N ASN A 217 4.67 10.44 -11.97
CA ASN A 217 4.70 10.03 -13.38
C ASN A 217 5.48 11.00 -14.25
N ARG A 218 5.47 12.30 -13.96
CA ARG A 218 6.27 13.30 -14.67
C ARG A 218 7.76 13.02 -14.46
N VAL A 219 8.19 12.82 -13.22
CA VAL A 219 9.60 12.54 -12.88
C VAL A 219 10.06 11.20 -13.44
N THR A 220 9.21 10.17 -13.44
CA THR A 220 9.53 8.88 -14.07
C THR A 220 9.64 8.97 -15.60
N ASN A 221 8.82 9.80 -16.26
CA ASN A 221 8.86 9.95 -17.73
C ASN A 221 9.87 10.99 -18.22
N GLU A 222 10.44 11.81 -17.34
CA GLU A 222 11.53 12.75 -17.62
C GLU A 222 12.88 12.12 -17.19
N PRO A 223 13.56 11.34 -18.05
CA PRO A 223 14.92 10.83 -17.79
C PRO A 223 16.00 11.96 -17.76
N SER A 224 15.57 13.21 -17.61
CA SER A 224 16.30 14.46 -17.86
C SER A 224 17.07 14.97 -16.63
N MET A 225 17.67 14.08 -15.82
CA MET A 225 18.77 14.47 -14.92
C MET A 225 19.99 13.53 -15.02
N ALA A 226 20.05 12.70 -16.07
CA ALA A 226 21.27 12.00 -16.49
C ALA A 226 22.21 12.88 -17.36
N ARG A 227 22.00 14.20 -17.43
CA ARG A 227 22.82 15.14 -18.21
C ARG A 227 23.15 16.42 -17.45
N LEU A 228 23.73 16.29 -16.26
CA LEU A 228 24.59 17.33 -15.71
C LEU A 228 25.80 16.66 -15.05
N ASN A 229 26.75 16.26 -15.90
CA ASN A 229 28.18 16.29 -15.55
C ASN A 229 28.75 17.59 -16.14
N PRO A 230 29.72 18.20 -15.46
CA PRO A 230 31.10 18.00 -15.89
C PRO A 230 31.85 16.98 -15.03
#